data_AF-A0AA38KPS1-F1
#
_entry.id   AF-A0AA38KPS1-F1
#
_cell.length_a   1.000
_cell.length_b   1.000
_cell.length_c   1.000
_cell.angle_alpha   90.00
_cell.angle_beta   90.00
_cell.angle_gamma   90.00
#
_symmetry.space_group_name_H-M   'P 1'
#
loop_
_entity.id
_entity.type
_entity.pdbx_description
1 polymer ?
#
loop_
_entity_poly.entity_id
_entity_poly.type
_entity_poly.pdbx_seq_one_letter_code
_entity_poly.pdbx_strand_id
1 'polypeptide(L)'
;MPHVRDEHNWIICYLDEESSTPLNVDSFTSHWRPSLNGPGNLVPPDCQWIAINRGRSYDPRPQRINELNAAFKTLSRSHLKDGNITLTVSVLDQLACQYNVKSGKWMIFAELDTVDSVWADVVRLVCLHRRRGLAKVSANREATDRVICVYVDDFTDVKEVKKLRQDLRMIGVERKIAFKMDAYTHMGIYQGNVWGISPKRYYE
;
A
#
# COMPACT_ATOMS: atom_id res chain seq x y z
N MET A 1 -14.08 -3.48 20.91
CA MET A 1 -13.87 -4.55 19.92
C MET A 1 -13.45 -3.92 18.61
N PRO A 2 -12.53 -4.52 17.84
CA PRO A 2 -12.23 -4.03 16.49
C PRO A 2 -13.50 -4.08 15.64
N HIS A 3 -13.66 -3.11 14.76
CA HIS A 3 -14.79 -3.08 13.83
C HIS A 3 -14.31 -3.58 12.48
N VAL A 4 -14.84 -4.73 12.05
CA VAL A 4 -14.49 -5.38 10.78
C VAL A 4 -15.65 -5.22 9.80
N ARG A 5 -15.34 -4.75 8.60
CA ARG A 5 -16.28 -4.66 7.47
C ARG A 5 -15.89 -5.63 6.37
N ASP A 6 -16.89 -6.28 5.81
CA ASP A 6 -16.79 -7.04 4.56
C ASP A 6 -17.58 -6.28 3.49
N GLU A 7 -16.87 -5.62 2.58
CA GLU A 7 -17.47 -4.78 1.55
C GLU A 7 -16.65 -4.88 0.26
N HIS A 8 -17.32 -5.06 -0.88
CA HIS A 8 -16.71 -5.03 -2.22
C HIS A 8 -15.47 -5.95 -2.36
N ASN A 9 -15.52 -7.15 -1.80
CA ASN A 9 -14.44 -8.15 -1.78
C ASN A 9 -13.24 -7.74 -0.90
N TRP A 10 -13.46 -6.87 0.10
CA TRP A 10 -12.44 -6.47 1.06
C TRP A 10 -12.88 -6.81 2.48
N ILE A 11 -11.96 -7.38 3.26
CA ILE A 11 -12.04 -7.41 4.71
C ILE A 11 -11.23 -6.24 5.25
N ILE A 12 -11.86 -5.32 5.99
CA ILE A 12 -11.18 -4.16 6.56
C ILE A 12 -11.43 -4.12 8.07
N CYS A 13 -10.35 -4.21 8.85
CA CYS A 13 -10.37 -4.03 10.29
C CYS A 13 -9.95 -2.60 10.67
N TYR A 14 -10.85 -1.90 11.33
CA TYR A 14 -10.62 -0.56 11.86
C TYR A 14 -10.21 -0.68 13.33
N LEU A 15 -9.05 -0.10 13.63
CA LEU A 15 -8.41 -0.13 14.94
C LEU A 15 -8.08 1.31 15.34
N ASP A 16 -8.42 1.68 16.57
CA ASP A 16 -8.16 2.97 17.19
C ASP A 16 -7.25 2.81 18.42
N GLU A 17 -7.14 3.85 19.25
CA GLU A 17 -6.30 3.81 20.45
C GLU A 17 -6.74 2.75 21.47
N GLU A 18 -8.04 2.55 21.65
CA GLU A 18 -8.58 1.62 22.65
C GLU A 18 -8.62 0.18 22.13
N SER A 19 -8.93 0.01 20.84
CA SER A 19 -9.11 -1.31 20.23
C SER A 19 -7.80 -1.94 19.72
N SER A 20 -6.70 -1.18 19.60
CA SER A 20 -5.38 -1.69 19.20
C SER A 20 -4.65 -2.43 20.34
N THR A 21 -5.21 -3.56 20.77
CA THR A 21 -4.58 -4.45 21.76
C THR A 21 -3.90 -5.64 21.07
N PRO A 22 -2.87 -6.26 21.68
CA PRO A 22 -2.27 -7.49 21.17
C PRO A 22 -3.33 -8.58 20.90
N LEU A 23 -4.27 -8.76 21.84
CA LEU A 23 -5.35 -9.74 21.71
C LEU A 23 -6.22 -9.51 20.46
N ASN A 24 -6.61 -8.26 20.19
CA ASN A 24 -7.45 -7.93 19.03
C ASN A 24 -6.68 -8.08 17.71
N VAL A 25 -5.41 -7.69 17.68
CA VAL A 25 -4.53 -7.87 16.51
C VAL A 25 -4.30 -9.35 16.21
N ASP A 26 -4.05 -10.15 17.25
CA ASP A 26 -3.78 -11.59 17.13
C ASP A 26 -5.03 -12.33 16.69
N SER A 27 -6.18 -12.01 17.30
CA SER A 27 -7.47 -12.55 16.89
C SER A 27 -7.79 -12.18 15.44
N PHE A 28 -7.57 -10.94 15.00
CA PHE A 28 -7.83 -10.55 13.62
C PHE A 28 -6.97 -11.36 12.63
N THR A 29 -5.67 -11.43 12.88
CA THR A 29 -4.71 -12.11 11.98
C THR A 29 -4.85 -13.63 12.01
N SER A 30 -5.36 -14.22 13.10
CA SER A 30 -5.62 -15.66 13.19
C SER A 30 -6.86 -16.10 12.39
N HIS A 31 -7.88 -15.23 12.28
CA HIS A 31 -9.14 -15.52 11.57
C HIS A 31 -9.10 -15.15 10.09
N TRP A 32 -8.37 -14.11 9.72
CA TRP A 32 -8.33 -13.58 8.35
C TRP A 32 -6.94 -13.78 7.73
N ARG A 33 -6.69 -15.01 7.28
CA ARG A 33 -5.37 -15.47 6.84
C ARG A 33 -5.18 -15.30 5.32
N PRO A 34 -4.21 -14.49 4.86
CA PRO A 34 -3.95 -14.31 3.43
C PRO A 34 -3.42 -15.57 2.71
N SER A 35 -2.86 -16.54 3.43
CA SER A 35 -2.50 -17.85 2.84
C SER A 35 -3.72 -18.64 2.36
N LEU A 36 -4.90 -18.29 2.87
CA LEU A 36 -6.16 -19.00 2.69
C LEU A 36 -6.21 -20.41 3.30
N ASN A 37 -5.19 -20.79 4.07
CA ASN A 37 -5.03 -22.12 4.66
C ASN A 37 -5.30 -22.12 6.17
N GLY A 38 -5.57 -23.32 6.69
CA GLY A 38 -5.72 -23.59 8.11
C GLY A 38 -7.18 -23.65 8.59
N PRO A 39 -7.44 -24.40 9.68
CA PRO A 39 -8.79 -24.55 10.22
C PRO A 39 -9.31 -23.20 10.74
N GLY A 40 -10.59 -22.93 10.49
CA GLY A 40 -11.25 -21.71 10.98
C GLY A 40 -10.86 -20.43 10.26
N ASN A 41 -10.17 -20.50 9.11
CA ASN A 41 -9.97 -19.33 8.27
C ASN A 41 -11.31 -18.84 7.71
N LEU A 42 -11.61 -17.57 7.93
CA LEU A 42 -12.92 -16.99 7.60
C LEU A 42 -12.93 -16.28 6.24
N VAL A 43 -11.78 -16.09 5.59
CA VAL A 43 -11.66 -15.30 4.34
C VAL A 43 -12.62 -15.82 3.25
N PRO A 44 -13.57 -14.99 2.77
CA PRO A 44 -14.53 -15.38 1.74
C PRO A 44 -13.86 -15.78 0.42
N PRO A 45 -14.48 -16.65 -0.39
CA PRO A 45 -13.90 -17.10 -1.65
C PRO A 45 -13.57 -16.00 -2.67
N ASP A 46 -14.38 -14.94 -2.70
CA ASP A 46 -14.28 -13.79 -3.60
C ASP A 46 -13.39 -12.66 -3.07
N CYS A 47 -12.95 -12.75 -1.80
CA CYS A 47 -12.12 -11.74 -1.16
C CYS A 47 -10.83 -11.48 -1.94
N GLN A 48 -10.58 -10.21 -2.25
CA GLN A 48 -9.40 -9.75 -2.97
C GLN A 48 -8.36 -9.12 -2.04
N TRP A 49 -8.80 -8.53 -0.93
CA TRP A 49 -7.94 -7.79 -0.01
C TRP A 49 -8.36 -7.98 1.44
N ILE A 50 -7.37 -8.15 2.31
CA ILE A 50 -7.51 -8.03 3.75
C ILE A 50 -6.72 -6.78 4.16
N ALA A 51 -7.30 -5.92 4.99
CA ALA A 51 -6.71 -4.64 5.33
C ALA A 51 -6.90 -4.28 6.80
N ILE A 52 -5.96 -3.47 7.29
CA ILE A 52 -6.06 -2.79 8.58
C ILE A 52 -6.02 -1.28 8.36
N ASN A 53 -6.75 -0.56 9.19
CA ASN A 53 -6.75 0.90 9.22
C ASN A 53 -6.59 1.37 10.66
N ARG A 54 -5.40 1.91 10.98
CA ARG A 54 -5.05 2.47 12.29
C ARG A 54 -5.20 4.00 12.35
N GLY A 55 -5.76 4.60 11.30
CA GLY A 55 -5.85 6.05 11.12
C GLY A 55 -4.69 6.60 10.27
N ARG A 56 -4.89 7.79 9.71
CA ARG A 56 -3.94 8.52 8.86
C ARG A 56 -3.56 9.84 9.51
N SER A 57 -2.42 10.40 9.09
CA SER A 57 -2.20 11.83 9.20
C SER A 57 -3.23 12.56 8.31
N TYR A 58 -4.02 13.44 8.92
CA TYR A 58 -5.10 14.15 8.24
C TYR A 58 -4.54 15.28 7.36
N ASP A 59 -4.70 15.16 6.04
CA ASP A 59 -4.62 16.30 5.11
C ASP A 59 -6.06 16.71 4.78
N PRO A 60 -6.52 17.91 5.18
CA PRO A 60 -7.90 18.34 4.97
C PRO A 60 -8.26 18.55 3.50
N ARG A 61 -7.27 18.65 2.61
CA ARG A 61 -7.51 18.93 1.19
C ARG A 61 -7.99 17.66 0.49
N PRO A 62 -9.02 17.74 -0.37
CA PRO A 62 -9.47 16.58 -1.12
C PRO A 62 -8.40 16.11 -2.11
N GLN A 63 -8.33 14.80 -2.34
CA GLN A 63 -7.55 14.25 -3.43
C GLN A 63 -8.24 14.51 -4.76
N ARG A 64 -7.53 15.07 -5.73
CA ARG A 64 -8.08 15.50 -7.02
C ARG A 64 -7.71 14.53 -8.14
N ILE A 65 -8.08 13.25 -7.94
CA ILE A 65 -7.66 12.12 -8.78
C ILE A 65 -8.08 12.29 -10.25
N ASN A 66 -9.30 12.76 -10.51
CA ASN A 66 -9.79 12.95 -11.88
C ASN A 66 -8.98 14.03 -12.62
N GLU A 67 -8.62 15.10 -11.93
CA GLU A 67 -7.83 16.18 -12.50
C GLU A 67 -6.36 15.78 -12.68
N LEU A 68 -5.79 15.01 -11.74
CA LEU A 68 -4.48 14.37 -11.90
C LEU A 68 -4.45 13.54 -13.20
N ASN A 69 -5.46 12.70 -13.40
CA ASN A 69 -5.53 11.84 -14.57
C ASN A 69 -5.66 12.65 -15.87
N ALA A 70 -6.47 13.71 -15.88
CA ALA A 70 -6.63 14.59 -17.04
C ALA A 70 -5.33 15.34 -17.37
N ALA A 71 -4.63 15.85 -16.35
CA ALA A 71 -3.36 16.53 -16.50
C ALA A 71 -2.27 15.58 -17.01
N PHE A 72 -2.16 14.38 -16.44
CA PHE A 72 -1.20 13.38 -16.90
C PHE A 72 -1.49 12.91 -18.34
N LYS A 73 -2.76 12.68 -18.70
CA LYS A 73 -3.14 12.36 -20.09
C LYS A 73 -2.74 13.45 -21.08
N THR A 74 -2.82 14.72 -20.67
CA THR A 74 -2.40 15.85 -21.51
C THR A 74 -0.88 15.88 -21.66
N LEU A 75 -0.16 15.77 -20.55
CA LEU A 75 1.30 15.79 -20.52
C LEU A 75 1.92 14.61 -21.29
N SER A 76 1.35 13.42 -21.14
CA SER A 76 1.87 12.19 -21.74
C SER A 76 1.76 12.12 -23.26
N ARG A 77 0.92 12.95 -23.89
CA ARG A 77 0.87 13.09 -25.36
C ARG A 77 2.17 13.62 -25.95
N SER A 78 2.92 14.40 -25.17
CA SER A 78 4.21 15.00 -25.56
C SER A 78 5.35 14.44 -24.71
N HIS A 79 5.26 13.16 -24.30
CA HIS A 79 6.24 12.51 -23.41
C HIS A 79 7.65 12.42 -24.01
N LEU A 80 7.76 12.57 -25.33
CA LEU A 80 9.00 12.78 -26.08
C LEU A 80 8.89 14.12 -26.82
N LYS A 81 9.83 15.03 -26.55
CA LYS A 81 9.97 16.29 -27.30
C LYS A 81 11.41 16.43 -27.75
N ASP A 82 11.62 16.51 -29.06
CA ASP A 82 12.96 16.62 -29.66
C ASP A 82 13.92 15.50 -29.21
N GLY A 83 13.38 14.28 -29.04
CA GLY A 83 14.14 13.11 -28.54
C GLY A 83 14.34 13.07 -27.02
N ASN A 84 13.91 14.09 -26.28
CA ASN A 84 14.04 14.14 -24.82
C ASN A 84 12.77 13.64 -24.12
N ILE A 85 12.94 12.82 -23.08
CA ILE A 85 11.85 12.38 -22.20
C ILE A 85 11.40 13.55 -21.33
N THR A 86 10.15 13.96 -21.47
CA THR A 86 9.57 15.07 -20.69
C THR A 86 8.87 14.58 -19.42
N LEU A 87 8.46 13.30 -19.38
CA LEU A 87 7.89 12.64 -18.21
C LEU A 87 8.97 12.18 -17.23
N THR A 88 9.65 13.14 -16.60
CA THR A 88 10.63 12.84 -15.56
C THR A 88 9.96 12.52 -14.22
N VAL A 89 10.68 11.83 -13.34
CA VAL A 89 10.22 11.56 -11.96
C VAL A 89 9.80 12.86 -11.25
N SER A 90 10.57 13.95 -11.41
CA SER A 90 10.24 15.24 -10.81
C SER A 90 8.89 15.79 -11.28
N VAL A 91 8.56 15.64 -12.56
CA VAL A 91 7.29 16.12 -13.11
C VAL A 91 6.12 15.30 -12.57
N LEU A 92 6.29 13.97 -12.43
CA LEU A 92 5.27 13.10 -11.84
C LEU A 92 5.04 13.40 -10.35
N ASP A 93 6.13 13.67 -9.61
CA ASP A 93 6.06 14.08 -8.21
C ASP A 93 5.34 15.43 -8.05
N GLN A 94 5.63 16.40 -8.94
CA GLN A 94 4.95 17.69 -8.98
C GLN A 94 3.45 17.54 -9.25
N LEU A 95 3.05 16.70 -10.22
CA LEU A 95 1.64 16.40 -10.49
C LEU A 95 0.96 15.79 -9.25
N ALA A 96 1.59 14.80 -8.62
CA ALA A 96 1.06 14.18 -7.41
C ALA A 96 0.84 15.20 -6.28
N CYS A 97 1.81 16.10 -6.06
CA CYS A 97 1.70 17.18 -5.08
C CYS A 97 0.60 18.19 -5.44
N GLN A 98 0.58 18.65 -6.70
CA GLN A 98 -0.38 19.62 -7.20
C GLN A 98 -1.81 19.13 -6.98
N TYR A 99 -2.10 17.86 -7.27
CA TYR A 99 -3.44 17.29 -7.14
C TYR A 99 -3.71 16.59 -5.79
N ASN A 100 -2.82 16.77 -4.82
CA ASN A 100 -2.92 16.21 -3.47
C ASN A 100 -3.04 14.67 -3.41
N VAL A 101 -2.47 13.96 -4.38
CA VAL A 101 -2.43 12.49 -4.42
C VAL A 101 -1.05 12.04 -3.96
N LYS A 102 -0.76 12.28 -2.67
CA LYS A 102 0.59 12.14 -2.10
C LYS A 102 0.84 10.82 -1.38
N SER A 103 -0.16 9.96 -1.22
CA SER A 103 0.09 8.67 -0.57
C SER A 103 0.92 7.74 -1.45
N GLY A 104 1.62 6.81 -0.81
CA GLY A 104 2.38 5.77 -1.46
C GLY A 104 2.53 4.56 -0.56
N LYS A 105 3.09 3.47 -1.08
CA LYS A 105 3.21 2.23 -0.34
C LYS A 105 4.51 1.50 -0.62
N TRP A 106 5.09 0.92 0.41
CA TRP A 106 6.08 -0.15 0.27
C TRP A 106 5.36 -1.46 -0.06
N MET A 107 5.88 -2.20 -1.04
CA MET A 107 5.29 -3.45 -1.52
C MET A 107 6.20 -4.64 -1.20
N ILE A 108 5.72 -5.53 -0.34
CA ILE A 108 6.39 -6.76 0.08
C ILE A 108 5.72 -7.91 -0.66
N PHE A 109 6.50 -8.72 -1.37
CA PHE A 109 6.01 -9.95 -1.99
C PHE A 109 6.41 -11.12 -1.10
N ALA A 110 5.41 -11.78 -0.53
CA ALA A 110 5.55 -12.90 0.39
C ALA A 110 5.03 -14.19 -0.25
N GLU A 111 5.71 -15.29 0.05
CA GLU A 111 5.39 -16.64 -0.40
C GLU A 111 4.21 -17.19 0.44
N LEU A 112 3.43 -18.14 -0.07
CA LEU A 112 2.20 -18.60 0.58
C LEU A 112 2.41 -19.24 1.96
N ASP A 113 3.57 -19.86 2.17
CA ASP A 113 3.97 -20.50 3.42
C ASP A 113 4.37 -19.50 4.52
N THR A 114 4.85 -18.31 4.13
CA THR A 114 5.33 -17.28 5.04
C THR A 114 4.36 -16.11 5.20
N VAL A 115 3.45 -15.88 4.25
CA VAL A 115 2.59 -14.68 4.20
C VAL A 115 1.81 -14.43 5.48
N ASP A 116 1.25 -15.46 6.14
CA ASP A 116 0.44 -15.25 7.36
C ASP A 116 1.29 -14.65 8.48
N SER A 117 2.52 -15.14 8.66
CA SER A 117 3.46 -14.61 9.66
C SER A 117 3.90 -13.19 9.34
N VAL A 118 4.30 -12.93 8.09
CA VAL A 118 4.73 -11.59 7.63
C VAL A 118 3.56 -10.59 7.77
N TRP A 119 2.34 -11.01 7.44
CA TRP A 119 1.15 -10.20 7.60
C TRP A 119 0.88 -9.88 9.06
N ALA A 120 0.96 -10.87 9.96
CA ALA A 120 0.77 -10.64 11.39
C ALA A 120 1.78 -9.64 11.96
N ASP A 121 3.06 -9.75 11.58
CA ASP A 121 4.10 -8.81 12.02
C ASP A 121 3.88 -7.40 11.46
N VAL A 122 3.44 -7.27 10.21
CA VAL A 122 3.07 -5.97 9.62
C VAL A 122 1.88 -5.35 10.35
N VAL A 123 0.84 -6.13 10.70
CA VAL A 123 -0.31 -5.62 11.45
C VAL A 123 0.12 -5.16 12.84
N ARG A 124 0.94 -5.94 13.56
CA ARG A 124 1.51 -5.53 14.86
C ARG A 124 2.31 -4.25 14.73
N LEU A 125 3.18 -4.15 13.72
CA LEU A 125 3.99 -2.96 13.46
C LEU A 125 3.11 -1.73 13.29
N VAL A 126 2.08 -1.79 12.45
CA VAL A 126 1.21 -0.65 12.16
C VAL A 126 0.33 -0.29 13.37
N CYS A 127 -0.32 -1.28 13.97
CA CYS A 127 -1.34 -1.05 14.99
C CYS A 127 -0.77 -0.77 16.39
N LEU A 128 0.30 -1.46 16.77
CA LEU A 128 0.84 -1.42 18.14
C LEU A 128 2.08 -0.51 18.24
N HIS A 129 3.02 -0.64 17.30
CA HIS A 129 4.30 0.09 17.39
C HIS A 129 4.22 1.48 16.77
N ARG A 130 3.72 1.58 15.53
CA ARG A 130 3.57 2.87 14.83
C ARG A 130 2.34 3.64 15.29
N ARG A 131 1.31 2.93 15.78
CA ARG A 131 0.03 3.48 16.28
C ARG A 131 -0.69 4.37 15.25
N ARG A 132 -0.35 4.22 13.96
CA ARG A 132 -0.94 4.91 12.80
C ARG A 132 -0.60 4.14 11.52
N GLY A 133 -1.39 4.37 10.48
CA GLY A 133 -1.12 3.90 9.13
C GLY A 133 -2.12 2.88 8.64
N LEU A 134 -1.92 2.46 7.38
CA LEU A 134 -2.71 1.44 6.72
C LEU A 134 -1.80 0.39 6.15
N ALA A 135 -2.27 -0.85 6.19
CA ALA A 135 -1.68 -1.92 5.44
C ALA A 135 -2.78 -2.79 4.83
N LYS A 136 -2.46 -3.45 3.73
CA LYS A 136 -3.33 -4.45 3.12
C LYS A 136 -2.51 -5.58 2.52
N VAL A 137 -3.09 -6.76 2.47
CA VAL A 137 -2.54 -7.95 1.84
C VAL A 137 -3.55 -8.49 0.84
N SER A 138 -3.06 -8.89 -0.34
CA SER A 138 -3.90 -9.54 -1.34
C SER A 138 -4.41 -10.89 -0.81
N ALA A 139 -5.65 -11.25 -1.10
CA ALA A 139 -6.26 -12.54 -0.73
C ALA A 139 -6.82 -13.29 -1.95
N ASN A 140 -6.48 -12.87 -3.17
CA ASN A 140 -6.92 -13.53 -4.39
C ASN A 140 -6.34 -14.96 -4.50
N ARG A 141 -7.23 -15.94 -4.68
CA ARG A 141 -6.93 -17.37 -4.79
C ARG A 141 -6.08 -17.76 -6.00
N GLU A 142 -6.14 -16.99 -7.09
CA GLU A 142 -5.44 -17.29 -8.33
C GLU A 142 -3.95 -16.90 -8.30
N ALA A 143 -3.56 -16.04 -7.35
CA ALA A 143 -2.18 -15.60 -7.23
C ALA A 143 -1.32 -16.68 -6.54
N THR A 144 -0.11 -16.91 -7.04
CA THR A 144 0.87 -17.83 -6.43
C THR A 144 1.62 -17.20 -5.26
N ASP A 145 1.73 -15.87 -5.25
CA ASP A 145 2.33 -15.08 -4.17
C ASP A 145 1.30 -14.11 -3.60
N ARG A 146 1.67 -13.43 -2.52
CA ARG A 146 0.85 -12.41 -1.87
C ARG A 146 1.62 -11.10 -1.81
N VAL A 147 0.96 -10.01 -2.17
CA VAL A 147 1.53 -8.66 -2.00
C VAL A 147 0.96 -8.02 -0.74
N ILE A 148 1.85 -7.61 0.16
CA ILE A 148 1.53 -6.78 1.33
C ILE A 148 1.97 -5.36 1.00
N CYS A 149 1.04 -4.41 1.11
CA CYS A 149 1.27 -2.99 0.92
C CYS A 149 1.19 -2.27 2.25
N VAL A 150 2.21 -1.51 2.63
CA VAL A 150 2.23 -0.68 3.85
C VAL A 150 2.39 0.79 3.46
N TYR A 151 1.46 1.62 3.89
CA TYR A 151 1.26 2.96 3.35
C TYR A 151 1.98 4.06 4.12
N VAL A 152 2.39 5.08 3.38
CA VAL A 152 2.76 6.42 3.86
C VAL A 152 1.75 7.40 3.29
N ASP A 153 1.31 8.36 4.11
CA ASP A 153 0.29 9.34 3.71
C ASP A 153 0.84 10.42 2.76
N ASP A 154 2.12 10.75 2.89
CA ASP A 154 2.81 11.76 2.07
C ASP A 154 4.22 11.30 1.65
N PHE A 155 4.41 11.00 0.36
CA PHE A 155 5.69 10.57 -0.19
C PHE A 155 6.77 11.67 -0.14
N THR A 156 6.38 12.93 0.03
CA THR A 156 7.33 14.06 0.15
C THR A 156 7.95 14.13 1.55
N ASP A 157 7.34 13.48 2.55
CA ASP A 157 7.99 13.21 3.83
C ASP A 157 8.96 12.04 3.68
N VAL A 158 10.12 12.33 3.10
CA VAL A 158 11.19 11.36 2.87
C VAL A 158 11.67 10.73 4.18
N LYS A 159 11.55 11.44 5.31
CA LYS A 159 11.92 10.88 6.63
C LYS A 159 10.95 9.78 7.01
N GLU A 160 9.63 9.99 6.86
CA GLU A 160 8.62 8.96 7.12
C GLU A 160 8.74 7.78 6.15
N VAL A 161 8.97 8.03 4.85
CA VAL A 161 9.17 6.96 3.85
C VAL A 161 10.32 6.04 4.24
N LYS A 162 11.48 6.62 4.62
CA LYS A 162 12.66 5.88 5.05
C LYS A 162 12.46 5.22 6.41
N LYS A 163 11.82 5.90 7.36
CA LYS A 163 11.54 5.34 8.69
C LYS A 163 10.64 4.11 8.59
N LEU A 164 9.59 4.17 7.77
CA LEU A 164 8.74 2.99 7.54
C LEU A 164 9.54 1.85 6.89
N ARG A 165 10.43 2.12 5.93
CA ARG A 165 11.30 1.09 5.35
C ARG A 165 12.20 0.42 6.39
N GLN A 166 12.77 1.21 7.30
CA GLN A 166 13.59 0.73 8.41
C GLN A 166 12.78 -0.10 9.40
N ASP A 167 11.57 0.33 9.73
CA ASP A 167 10.65 -0.41 10.60
C ASP A 167 10.30 -1.78 10.02
N LEU A 168 10.07 -1.86 8.71
CA LEU A 168 9.85 -3.12 8.01
C LEU A 168 11.09 -4.05 8.07
N ARG A 169 12.31 -3.49 7.99
CA ARG A 169 13.55 -4.26 8.17
C ARG A 169 13.65 -4.88 9.56
N MET A 170 13.27 -4.13 10.60
CA MET A 170 13.33 -4.62 11.99
C MET A 170 12.40 -5.81 12.25
N ILE A 171 11.34 -5.97 11.47
CA ILE A 171 10.42 -7.12 11.54
C ILE A 171 10.72 -8.19 10.49
N GLY A 172 11.94 -8.23 9.95
CA GLY A 172 12.40 -9.30 9.05
C GLY A 172 12.19 -9.09 7.55
N VAL A 173 11.76 -7.90 7.10
CA VAL A 173 11.65 -7.58 5.66
C VAL A 173 13.02 -7.14 5.11
N GLU A 174 13.90 -8.13 4.92
CA GLU A 174 15.29 -7.94 4.51
C GLU A 174 15.47 -7.74 3.00
N ARG A 175 14.63 -8.42 2.18
CA ARG A 175 14.69 -8.30 0.73
C ARG A 175 14.46 -6.85 0.28
N LYS A 176 15.02 -6.47 -0.87
CA LYS A 176 14.75 -5.17 -1.49
C LYS A 176 13.28 -5.11 -1.90
N ILE A 177 12.59 -4.06 -1.48
CA ILE A 177 11.17 -3.82 -1.79
C ILE A 177 11.01 -2.51 -2.54
N ALA A 178 9.91 -2.39 -3.28
CA ALA A 178 9.62 -1.18 -4.06
C ALA A 178 8.65 -0.27 -3.32
N PHE A 179 8.90 1.03 -3.38
CA PHE A 179 7.92 2.05 -3.03
C PHE A 179 7.21 2.51 -4.31
N LYS A 180 5.88 2.44 -4.32
CA LYS A 180 5.03 2.94 -5.41
C LYS A 180 4.08 4.01 -4.90
N MET A 181 4.07 5.17 -5.55
CA MET A 181 3.11 6.23 -5.28
C MET A 181 1.71 5.82 -5.76
N ASP A 182 0.67 6.22 -5.03
CA ASP A 182 -0.72 6.02 -5.47
C ASP A 182 -1.03 6.82 -6.73
N ALA A 183 -0.43 8.01 -6.88
CA ALA A 183 -0.52 8.80 -8.10
C ALA A 183 -0.09 7.98 -9.34
N TYR A 184 0.94 7.14 -9.24
CA TYR A 184 1.38 6.30 -10.37
C TYR A 184 0.33 5.25 -10.74
N THR A 185 -0.37 4.69 -9.75
CA THR A 185 -1.52 3.80 -9.99
C THR A 185 -2.64 4.54 -10.73
N HIS A 186 -3.00 5.75 -10.30
CA HIS A 186 -4.06 6.53 -10.95
C HIS A 186 -3.68 6.97 -12.38
N MET A 187 -2.42 7.36 -12.59
CA MET A 187 -1.88 7.72 -13.90
C MET A 187 -1.67 6.51 -14.84
N GLY A 188 -1.95 5.27 -14.39
CA GLY A 188 -1.78 4.08 -15.22
C GLY A 188 -0.32 3.66 -15.42
N ILE A 189 0.59 4.12 -14.56
CA ILE A 189 2.01 3.78 -14.60
C ILE A 189 2.21 2.42 -13.90
N TYR A 190 2.23 1.38 -14.72
CA TYR A 190 2.54 0.00 -14.34
C TYR A 190 3.80 -0.49 -15.03
N GLN A 191 4.28 -1.67 -14.65
CA GLN A 191 5.41 -2.30 -15.33
C GLN A 191 5.09 -2.45 -16.83
N GLY A 192 6.03 -2.07 -17.70
CA GLY A 192 5.85 -2.16 -19.16
C GLY A 192 4.95 -1.07 -19.77
N ASN A 193 4.69 0.03 -19.07
CA ASN A 193 3.96 1.16 -19.65
C ASN A 193 4.68 1.73 -20.88
N VAL A 194 3.89 2.35 -21.76
CA VAL A 194 4.34 2.90 -23.06
C VAL A 194 5.33 4.06 -22.93
N TRP A 195 5.45 4.66 -21.75
CA TRP A 195 6.33 5.81 -21.51
C TRP A 195 7.72 5.40 -21.00
N GLY A 196 7.97 4.10 -20.76
CA GLY A 196 9.23 3.61 -20.21
C GLY A 196 9.49 4.03 -18.76
N ILE A 197 8.48 4.54 -18.05
CA ILE A 197 8.62 5.04 -16.69
C ILE A 197 8.66 3.87 -15.71
N SER A 198 9.62 3.85 -14.78
CA SER A 198 9.59 2.85 -13.72
C SER A 198 8.38 3.08 -12.80
N PRO A 199 7.55 2.06 -12.49
CA PRO A 199 6.47 2.20 -11.52
C PRO A 199 6.98 2.28 -10.07
N LYS A 200 8.30 2.14 -9.86
CA LYS A 200 8.98 2.15 -8.58
C LYS A 200 9.61 3.52 -8.36
N ARG A 201 9.09 4.28 -7.41
CA ARG A 201 9.62 5.61 -7.05
C ARG A 201 10.87 5.51 -6.18
N TYR A 202 10.92 4.50 -5.29
CA TYR A 202 12.12 4.07 -4.56
C TYR A 202 12.25 2.55 -4.63
N TYR A 203 13.47 2.02 -4.50
CA TYR A 203 13.73 0.58 -4.47
C TYR A 203 14.88 0.29 -3.52
N GLU A 204 14.58 -0.25 -2.34
CA GLU A 204 15.48 -0.33 -1.17
C GLU A 204 15.40 -1.65 -0.40
#